data_AF-Q89G54-F1
#
_entry.id   AF-Q89G54-F1
#
_cell.length_a   1.000
_cell.length_b   1.000
_cell.length_c   1.000
_cell.angle_alpha   90.00
_cell.angle_beta   90.00
_cell.angle_gamma   90.00
#
_symmetry.space_group_name_H-M   'P 1'
#
loop_
_entity.id
_entity.type
_entity.pdbx_description
1 polymer ?
#
loop_
_entity_poly.entity_id
_entity_poly.type
_entity_poly.pdbx_seq_one_letter_code
_entity_poly.pdbx_strand_id
1 'polypeptide(L)'
;MPAINVIDDYIREETIMSQRQSWLEGWRLLAALTLSLIVLSLWIASMRQFEVEGVRMVIRFTARSSLMLFCLAFGAAALARLWPNAWTRWQRRNRRYLGLSFAASHAIHAVAIVAFANMDPAGFAEATSAASYIFGGIGYAFIIAMSATSFDRTAALLGPRAWRALHLTGGYYLWLQFMVSFGKRVPAMPLYAAFLLPLLAVMALRLIAMAAHPRGRTVAAR
;
A
#
# COMPACT_ATOMS: atom_id res chain seq x y z
N MET A 1 -4.04 -51.57 25.87
CA MET A 1 -4.56 -50.33 25.26
C MET A 1 -3.42 -49.31 25.29
N PRO A 2 -2.93 -48.80 24.14
CA PRO A 2 -1.81 -47.86 24.16
C PRO A 2 -2.30 -46.48 24.66
N ALA A 3 -1.49 -45.83 25.48
CA ALA A 3 -1.79 -44.52 26.02
C ALA A 3 -1.80 -43.48 24.88
N ILE A 4 -2.95 -42.83 24.68
CA ILE A 4 -3.07 -41.68 23.79
C ILE A 4 -2.25 -40.56 24.42
N ASN A 5 -1.09 -40.24 23.83
CA ASN A 5 -0.22 -39.19 24.31
C ASN A 5 -0.82 -37.83 23.93
N VAL A 6 -1.67 -37.29 24.80
CA VAL A 6 -2.39 -36.01 24.63
C VAL A 6 -1.44 -34.85 24.29
N ILE A 7 -0.19 -34.93 24.73
CA ILE A 7 0.85 -33.92 24.45
C ILE A 7 1.27 -33.98 22.96
N ASP A 8 1.38 -35.17 22.38
CA ASP A 8 1.72 -35.32 20.96
C ASP A 8 0.59 -34.83 20.04
N ASP A 9 -0.67 -34.97 20.47
CA ASP A 9 -1.83 -34.43 19.74
C ASP A 9 -1.87 -32.90 19.83
N TYR A 10 -1.58 -32.31 20.99
CA TYR A 10 -1.51 -30.86 21.16
C TYR A 10 -0.36 -30.23 20.35
N ILE A 11 0.82 -30.87 20.37
CA ILE A 11 1.96 -30.45 19.56
C ILE A 11 1.69 -30.66 18.06
N ARG A 12 0.99 -31.74 17.68
CA ARG A 12 0.52 -31.92 16.29
C ARG A 12 -0.45 -30.85 15.87
N GLU A 13 -1.44 -30.50 16.68
CA GLU A 13 -2.40 -29.46 16.35
C GLU A 13 -1.73 -28.09 16.20
N GLU A 14 -0.81 -27.71 17.10
CA GLU A 14 -0.02 -26.49 16.95
C GLU A 14 0.87 -26.52 15.70
N THR A 15 1.47 -27.67 15.37
CA THR A 15 2.32 -27.84 14.19
C THR A 15 1.51 -27.85 12.89
N ILE A 16 0.31 -28.43 12.90
CA ILE A 16 -0.63 -28.48 11.76
C ILE A 16 -1.25 -27.09 11.52
N MET A 17 -1.54 -26.33 12.58
CA MET A 17 -1.99 -24.93 12.49
C MET A 17 -0.87 -23.99 12.03
N SER A 18 0.39 -24.30 12.36
CA SER A 18 1.60 -23.61 11.91
C SER A 18 1.95 -23.88 10.43
N GLN A 19 1.46 -24.98 9.85
CA GLN A 19 1.76 -25.44 8.48
C GLN A 19 0.68 -25.13 7.43
N ARG A 20 -0.36 -24.35 7.73
CA ARG A 20 -1.15 -23.72 6.66
C ARG A 20 -0.41 -22.48 6.18
N GLN A 21 0.47 -22.64 5.20
CA GLN A 21 0.82 -21.53 4.30
C GLN A 21 -0.46 -21.07 3.59
N SER A 22 -1.19 -20.16 4.24
CA SER A 22 -2.42 -19.61 3.69
C SER A 22 -2.09 -18.84 2.41
N TRP A 23 -3.00 -18.86 1.44
CA TRP A 23 -2.89 -18.04 0.22
C TRP A 23 -2.75 -16.53 0.51
N LEU A 24 -2.96 -16.12 1.76
CA LEU A 24 -3.00 -14.74 2.22
C LEU A 24 -1.67 -14.27 2.85
N GLU A 25 -0.56 -14.98 2.65
CA GLU A 25 0.75 -14.54 3.14
C GLU A 25 1.83 -14.52 2.04
N GLY A 26 2.82 -13.65 2.22
CA GLY A 26 4.04 -13.69 1.43
C GLY A 26 3.86 -13.27 -0.04
N TRP A 27 4.65 -13.92 -0.90
CA TRP A 27 4.57 -13.76 -2.35
C TRP A 27 3.23 -14.24 -2.95
N ARG A 28 2.56 -15.21 -2.31
CA ARG A 28 1.25 -15.70 -2.76
C ARG A 28 0.19 -14.62 -2.59
N LEU A 29 0.22 -13.88 -1.48
CA LEU A 29 -0.62 -12.70 -1.28
C LEU A 29 -0.39 -11.64 -2.36
N LEU A 30 0.88 -11.32 -2.65
CA LEU A 30 1.22 -10.36 -3.71
C LEU A 30 0.67 -10.82 -5.06
N ALA A 31 0.92 -12.07 -5.45
CA ALA A 31 0.43 -12.63 -6.71
C ALA A 31 -1.10 -12.58 -6.80
N ALA A 32 -1.81 -12.96 -5.74
CA ALA A 32 -3.26 -12.93 -5.69
C ALA A 32 -3.82 -11.50 -5.80
N LEU A 33 -3.24 -10.54 -5.06
CA LEU A 33 -3.65 -9.13 -5.11
C LEU A 33 -3.37 -8.52 -6.50
N THR A 34 -2.19 -8.74 -7.05
CA THR A 34 -1.82 -8.25 -8.39
C THR A 34 -2.73 -8.85 -9.47
N LEU A 35 -2.96 -10.16 -9.46
CA LEU A 35 -3.86 -10.81 -10.40
C LEU A 35 -5.29 -10.26 -10.28
N SER A 36 -5.79 -10.11 -9.05
CA SER A 36 -7.12 -9.54 -8.81
C SER A 36 -7.22 -8.10 -9.35
N LEU A 37 -6.20 -7.27 -9.14
CA LEU A 37 -6.15 -5.91 -9.67
C LEU A 37 -6.17 -5.89 -11.20
N ILE A 38 -5.42 -6.78 -11.86
CA ILE A 38 -5.41 -6.91 -13.32
C ILE A 38 -6.78 -7.34 -13.84
N VAL A 39 -7.33 -8.45 -13.31
CA VAL A 39 -8.62 -9.00 -13.73
C VAL A 39 -9.74 -7.98 -13.54
N LEU A 40 -9.80 -7.31 -12.38
CA LEU A 40 -10.82 -6.29 -12.12
C LEU A 40 -10.66 -5.07 -13.02
N SER A 41 -9.42 -4.65 -13.33
CA SER A 41 -9.18 -3.52 -14.24
C SER A 41 -9.61 -3.86 -15.66
N LEU A 42 -9.29 -5.06 -16.16
CA LEU A 42 -9.72 -5.54 -17.47
C LEU A 42 -11.25 -5.69 -17.55
N TRP A 43 -11.87 -6.22 -16.50
CA TRP A 43 -13.32 -6.30 -16.37
C TRP A 43 -13.99 -4.91 -16.39
N ILE A 44 -13.45 -3.95 -15.64
CA ILE A 44 -13.98 -2.58 -15.61
C ILE A 44 -13.87 -1.92 -16.99
N ALA A 45 -12.74 -2.09 -17.67
CA ALA A 45 -12.56 -1.56 -19.02
C ALA A 45 -13.50 -2.24 -20.03
N SER A 46 -13.67 -3.56 -19.95
CA SER A 46 -14.51 -4.31 -20.89
C SER A 46 -16.01 -4.00 -20.76
N MET A 47 -16.49 -3.66 -19.55
CA MET A 47 -17.86 -3.15 -19.36
C MET A 47 -18.16 -1.89 -20.18
N ARG A 48 -17.13 -1.17 -20.64
CA ARG A 48 -17.22 -0.01 -21.52
C ARG A 48 -16.51 -0.25 -22.86
N GLN A 49 -16.39 -1.51 -23.30
CA GLN A 49 -15.78 -1.89 -24.57
C GLN A 49 -14.37 -1.32 -24.78
N PHE A 50 -13.62 -1.10 -23.69
CA PHE A 50 -12.30 -0.46 -23.70
C PHE A 50 -12.28 0.96 -24.26
N GLU A 51 -13.41 1.68 -24.23
CA GLU A 51 -13.49 3.10 -24.58
C GLU A 51 -12.91 3.99 -23.47
N VAL A 52 -12.77 5.29 -23.77
CA VAL A 52 -12.19 6.32 -22.89
C VAL A 52 -12.82 6.30 -21.49
N GLU A 53 -14.15 6.19 -21.37
CA GLU A 53 -14.80 6.15 -20.06
C GLU A 53 -14.43 4.89 -19.27
N GLY A 54 -14.23 3.75 -19.94
CA GLY A 54 -13.71 2.52 -19.32
C GLY A 54 -12.32 2.74 -18.72
N VAL A 55 -11.42 3.36 -19.47
CA VAL A 55 -10.07 3.69 -19.00
C VAL A 55 -10.12 4.65 -17.81
N ARG A 56 -10.96 5.70 -17.86
CA ARG A 56 -11.15 6.64 -16.74
C ARG A 56 -11.70 5.95 -15.50
N MET A 57 -12.55 4.95 -15.66
CA MET A 57 -13.04 4.11 -14.56
C MET A 57 -11.91 3.26 -13.95
N VAL A 58 -11.01 2.69 -14.75
CA VAL A 58 -9.81 2.00 -14.26
C VAL A 58 -8.89 2.94 -13.50
N ILE A 59 -8.68 4.18 -13.97
CA ILE A 59 -7.91 5.21 -13.25
C ILE A 59 -8.51 5.46 -11.85
N ARG A 60 -9.83 5.65 -11.77
CA ARG A 60 -10.52 5.85 -10.47
C ARG A 60 -10.41 4.63 -9.57
N PHE A 61 -10.58 3.41 -10.10
CA PHE A 61 -10.47 2.16 -9.35
C PHE A 61 -9.06 1.95 -8.78
N THR A 62 -8.04 2.10 -9.61
CA THR A 62 -6.63 1.92 -9.24
C THR A 62 -6.16 2.98 -8.25
N ALA A 63 -6.61 4.24 -8.37
CA ALA A 63 -6.33 5.28 -7.37
C ALA A 63 -6.86 4.90 -5.98
N ARG A 64 -8.09 4.37 -5.90
CA ARG A 64 -8.73 3.98 -4.63
C ARG A 64 -8.09 2.73 -4.02
N SER A 65 -7.87 1.68 -4.82
CA SER A 65 -7.23 0.45 -4.34
C SER A 65 -5.78 0.71 -3.92
N SER A 66 -5.06 1.56 -4.65
CA SER A 66 -3.73 2.01 -4.25
C SER A 66 -3.73 2.74 -2.91
N LEU A 67 -4.68 3.65 -2.68
CA LEU A 67 -4.80 4.33 -1.38
C LEU A 67 -5.00 3.32 -0.25
N MET A 68 -5.88 2.33 -0.43
CA MET A 68 -6.11 1.29 0.57
C MET A 68 -4.84 0.47 0.86
N LEU A 69 -4.18 -0.03 -0.18
CA LEU A 69 -2.95 -0.83 -0.06
C LEU A 69 -1.81 -0.02 0.55
N PHE A 70 -1.69 1.26 0.18
CA PHE A 70 -0.75 2.20 0.78
C PHE A 70 -1.03 2.38 2.28
N CYS A 71 -2.27 2.68 2.68
CA CYS A 71 -2.66 2.81 4.09
C CYS A 71 -2.36 1.54 4.89
N LEU A 72 -2.65 0.36 4.31
CA LEU A 72 -2.34 -0.92 4.94
C LEU A 72 -0.83 -1.11 5.15
N ALA A 73 0.02 -0.77 4.18
CA ALA A 73 1.47 -0.89 4.31
C ALA A 73 2.09 0.20 5.21
N PHE A 74 1.61 1.44 5.10
CA PHE A 74 2.11 2.61 5.82
C PHE A 74 1.71 2.57 7.30
N GLY A 75 0.52 2.08 7.63
CA GLY A 75 0.01 1.97 9.00
C GLY A 75 0.45 0.72 9.77
N ALA A 76 0.97 -0.30 9.09
CA ALA A 76 1.20 -1.64 9.66
C ALA A 76 2.01 -1.64 10.98
N ALA A 77 3.08 -0.86 11.06
CA ALA A 77 3.94 -0.82 12.26
C ALA A 77 3.26 -0.13 13.44
N ALA A 78 2.51 0.95 13.19
CA ALA A 78 1.80 1.69 14.23
C ALA A 78 0.63 0.86 14.78
N LEU A 79 -0.16 0.25 13.90
CA LEU A 79 -1.29 -0.62 14.27
C LEU A 79 -0.83 -1.81 15.11
N ALA A 80 0.21 -2.52 14.69
CA ALA A 80 0.74 -3.67 15.43
C ALA A 80 1.28 -3.29 16.82
N ARG A 81 1.72 -2.04 17.01
CA ARG A 81 2.20 -1.54 18.29
C ARG A 81 1.06 -1.12 19.22
N LEU A 82 0.06 -0.40 18.69
CA LEU A 82 -1.02 0.16 19.50
C LEU A 82 -2.11 -0.87 19.82
N TRP A 83 -2.38 -1.79 18.89
CA TRP A 83 -3.38 -2.86 19.06
C TRP A 83 -2.84 -4.20 18.57
N PRO A 84 -1.97 -4.88 19.36
CA PRO A 84 -1.39 -6.16 18.96
C PRO A 84 -2.46 -7.26 18.96
N ASN A 85 -2.84 -7.73 17.78
CA ASN A 85 -3.76 -8.86 17.59
C ASN A 85 -3.34 -9.68 16.35
N ALA A 86 -4.06 -10.76 16.04
CA ALA A 86 -3.72 -11.63 14.92
C ALA A 86 -3.66 -10.87 13.57
N TRP A 87 -4.62 -9.97 13.35
CA TRP A 87 -4.70 -9.15 12.14
C TRP A 87 -3.55 -8.15 12.01
N THR A 88 -3.26 -7.37 13.06
CA THR A 88 -2.19 -6.36 13.01
C THR A 88 -0.80 -7.00 12.92
N ARG A 89 -0.61 -8.19 13.50
CA ARG A 89 0.58 -9.01 13.30
C ARG A 89 0.69 -9.51 11.85
N TRP A 90 -0.39 -10.04 11.28
CA TRP A 90 -0.45 -10.44 9.87
C TRP A 90 -0.11 -9.28 8.94
N GLN A 91 -0.72 -8.11 9.15
CA GLN A 91 -0.48 -6.90 8.38
C GLN A 91 0.98 -6.47 8.45
N ARG A 92 1.59 -6.50 9.65
CA ARG A 92 3.00 -6.16 9.83
C ARG A 92 3.94 -7.14 9.15
N ARG A 93 3.68 -8.45 9.22
CA ARG A 93 4.45 -9.48 8.49
C ARG A 93 4.33 -9.31 6.98
N ASN A 94 3.15 -8.92 6.50
CA ASN A 94 2.87 -8.75 5.07
C ASN A 94 3.10 -7.33 4.54
N ARG A 95 3.64 -6.41 5.35
CA ARG A 95 3.85 -4.99 5.00
C ARG A 95 4.56 -4.81 3.65
N ARG A 96 5.60 -5.61 3.40
CA ARG A 96 6.36 -5.60 2.13
C ARG A 96 5.46 -5.92 0.94
N TYR A 97 4.68 -6.99 1.04
CA TYR A 97 3.81 -7.48 -0.04
C TYR A 97 2.62 -6.54 -0.27
N LEU A 98 2.08 -5.95 0.79
CA LEU A 98 1.05 -4.89 0.69
C LEU A 98 1.61 -3.65 -0.03
N GLY A 99 2.83 -3.23 0.30
CA GLY A 99 3.52 -2.12 -0.38
C GLY A 99 3.81 -2.40 -1.86
N LEU A 100 4.26 -3.62 -2.19
CA LEU A 100 4.45 -4.05 -3.58
C LEU A 100 3.12 -4.16 -4.34
N SER A 101 2.03 -4.58 -3.67
CA SER A 101 0.70 -4.60 -4.26
C SER A 101 0.18 -3.19 -4.56
N PHE A 102 0.47 -2.22 -3.66
CA PHE A 102 0.23 -0.80 -3.92
C PHE A 102 0.98 -0.34 -5.18
N ALA A 103 2.27 -0.69 -5.31
CA ALA A 103 3.05 -0.36 -6.49
C ALA A 103 2.49 -0.99 -7.78
N ALA A 104 2.04 -2.25 -7.71
CA ALA A 104 1.37 -2.91 -8.84
C ALA A 104 0.07 -2.21 -9.24
N SER A 105 -0.77 -1.79 -8.27
CA SER A 105 -1.96 -1.01 -8.55
C SER A 105 -1.62 0.35 -9.19
N HIS A 106 -0.58 1.04 -8.71
CA HIS A 106 -0.10 2.30 -9.31
C HIS A 106 0.53 2.13 -10.70
N ALA A 107 1.12 0.97 -10.99
CA ALA A 107 1.60 0.66 -12.33
C ALA A 107 0.42 0.52 -13.32
N ILE A 108 -0.64 -0.19 -12.92
CA ILE A 108 -1.88 -0.28 -13.72
C ILE A 108 -2.51 1.12 -13.86
N HIS A 109 -2.50 1.92 -12.80
CA HIS A 109 -2.91 3.32 -12.84
C HIS A 109 -2.13 4.13 -13.88
N ALA A 110 -0.80 3.96 -13.94
CA ALA A 110 0.07 4.65 -14.89
C ALA A 110 -0.25 4.24 -16.33
N VAL A 111 -0.43 2.94 -16.57
CA VAL A 111 -0.82 2.42 -17.89
C VAL A 111 -2.17 3.00 -18.31
N ALA A 112 -3.15 3.07 -17.40
CA ALA A 112 -4.45 3.67 -17.70
C ALA A 112 -4.36 5.18 -17.95
N ILE A 113 -3.50 5.92 -17.24
CA ILE A 113 -3.21 7.34 -17.51
C ILE A 113 -2.63 7.51 -18.92
N VAL A 114 -1.66 6.69 -19.30
CA VAL A 114 -1.05 6.72 -20.64
C VAL A 114 -2.08 6.37 -21.71
N ALA A 115 -2.92 5.36 -21.47
CA ALA A 115 -4.01 5.02 -22.38
C ALA A 115 -4.99 6.19 -22.55
N PHE A 116 -5.40 6.84 -21.45
CA PHE A 116 -6.29 8.00 -21.51
C PHE A 116 -5.66 9.16 -22.31
N ALA A 117 -4.38 9.47 -22.06
CA ALA A 117 -3.64 10.50 -22.78
C ALA A 117 -3.57 10.25 -24.30
N ASN A 118 -3.47 8.98 -24.72
CA ASN A 118 -3.43 8.62 -26.14
C ASN A 118 -4.82 8.58 -26.79
N MET A 119 -5.85 8.12 -26.07
CA MET A 119 -7.20 7.95 -26.61
C MET A 119 -7.98 9.27 -26.66
N ASP A 120 -7.75 10.18 -25.71
CA ASP A 120 -8.41 11.48 -25.63
C ASP A 120 -7.42 12.56 -25.15
N PRO A 121 -6.53 13.05 -26.05
CA PRO A 121 -5.53 14.04 -25.69
C PRO A 121 -6.12 15.35 -25.16
N ALA A 122 -7.26 15.78 -25.70
CA ALA A 122 -7.94 17.01 -25.29
C ALA A 122 -8.51 16.87 -23.87
N GLY A 123 -9.28 15.82 -23.60
CA GLY A 123 -9.81 15.57 -22.26
C GLY A 123 -8.72 15.27 -21.24
N PHE A 124 -7.59 14.69 -21.65
CA PHE A 124 -6.43 14.52 -20.79
C PHE A 124 -5.77 15.86 -20.44
N ALA A 125 -5.62 16.78 -21.39
CA ALA A 125 -5.09 18.12 -21.15
C ALA A 125 -5.97 18.90 -20.16
N GLU A 126 -7.30 18.79 -20.29
CA GLU A 126 -8.25 19.40 -19.33
C GLU A 126 -8.20 18.77 -17.94
N ALA A 127 -7.98 17.46 -17.86
CA ALA A 127 -7.92 16.72 -16.60
C ALA A 127 -6.58 16.86 -15.86
N THR A 128 -5.55 17.44 -16.49
CA THR A 128 -4.19 17.54 -15.96
C THR A 128 -3.73 18.98 -15.80
N SER A 129 -2.59 19.16 -15.13
CA SER A 129 -1.96 20.46 -14.92
C SER A 129 -0.46 20.27 -14.71
N ALA A 130 0.34 21.31 -14.93
CA ALA A 130 1.78 21.28 -14.69
C ALA A 130 2.12 20.76 -13.28
N ALA A 131 1.37 21.19 -12.27
CA ALA A 131 1.50 20.69 -10.90
C ALA A 131 1.26 19.17 -10.81
N SER A 132 0.24 18.65 -11.50
CA SER A 132 -0.05 17.21 -11.49
C SER A 132 1.05 16.40 -12.17
N TYR A 133 1.67 16.91 -13.24
CA TYR A 133 2.84 16.26 -13.86
C TYR A 133 4.05 16.23 -12.92
N ILE A 134 4.40 17.38 -12.32
CA ILE A 134 5.58 17.49 -11.46
C ILE A 134 5.42 16.62 -10.22
N PHE A 135 4.36 16.84 -9.45
CA PHE A 135 4.17 16.12 -8.20
C PHE A 135 3.77 14.65 -8.44
N GLY A 136 3.00 14.36 -9.49
CA GLY A 136 2.69 12.99 -9.89
C GLY A 136 3.96 12.23 -10.31
N GLY A 137 4.81 12.85 -11.12
CA GLY A 137 6.09 12.28 -11.57
C GLY A 137 7.05 11.99 -10.42
N ILE A 138 7.21 12.93 -9.47
CA ILE A 138 7.98 12.70 -8.25
C ILE A 138 7.39 11.54 -7.42
N GLY A 139 6.06 11.46 -7.34
CA GLY A 139 5.37 10.34 -6.70
C GLY A 139 5.74 9.00 -7.34
N TYR A 140 5.70 8.91 -8.67
CA TYR A 140 6.12 7.71 -9.39
C TYR A 140 7.61 7.37 -9.19
N ALA A 141 8.49 8.37 -9.15
CA ALA A 141 9.90 8.15 -8.84
C ALA A 141 10.09 7.51 -7.45
N PHE A 142 9.38 7.99 -6.43
CA PHE A 142 9.38 7.37 -5.11
C PHE A 142 8.83 5.94 -5.13
N ILE A 143 7.71 5.69 -5.83
CA ILE A 143 7.11 4.36 -5.93
C ILE A 143 8.09 3.38 -6.56
N ILE A 144 8.73 3.75 -7.67
CA ILE A 144 9.70 2.91 -8.37
C ILE A 144 10.90 2.63 -7.46
N ALA A 145 11.49 3.67 -6.86
CA ALA A 145 12.66 3.52 -5.99
C ALA A 145 12.38 2.64 -4.75
N MET A 146 11.24 2.88 -4.09
CA MET A 146 10.82 2.10 -2.92
C MET A 146 10.51 0.64 -3.29
N SER A 147 9.90 0.40 -4.45
CA SER A 147 9.59 -0.94 -4.94
C SER A 147 10.85 -1.71 -5.33
N ALA A 148 11.75 -1.07 -6.08
CA ALA A 148 13.04 -1.64 -6.47
C ALA A 148 13.89 -2.02 -5.25
N THR A 149 13.79 -1.26 -4.15
CA THR A 149 14.51 -1.48 -2.90
C THR A 149 13.72 -2.28 -1.86
N SER A 150 12.61 -2.91 -2.26
CA SER A 150 11.84 -3.81 -1.40
C SER A 150 12.33 -5.26 -1.44
N PHE A 151 13.43 -5.54 -2.15
CA PHE A 151 14.06 -6.87 -2.20
C PHE A 151 15.33 -6.91 -1.37
N ASP A 152 15.62 -8.04 -0.73
CA ASP A 152 16.68 -8.13 0.27
C ASP A 152 18.05 -7.74 -0.30
N ARG A 153 18.35 -8.18 -1.54
CA ARG A 153 19.59 -7.84 -2.25
C ARG A 153 19.68 -6.33 -2.53
N THR A 154 18.63 -5.73 -3.10
CA THR A 154 18.64 -4.30 -3.48
C THR A 154 18.57 -3.39 -2.26
N ALA A 155 17.88 -3.80 -1.19
CA ALA A 155 17.87 -3.12 0.09
C ALA A 155 19.26 -3.14 0.74
N ALA A 156 19.98 -4.27 0.66
CA ALA A 156 21.35 -4.39 1.15
C ALA A 156 22.32 -3.50 0.36
N LEU A 157 22.19 -3.44 -0.98
CA LEU A 157 23.02 -2.57 -1.84
C LEU A 157 22.83 -1.08 -1.53
N LEU A 158 21.60 -0.64 -1.25
CA LEU A 158 21.34 0.75 -0.86
C LEU A 158 21.88 1.08 0.55
N GLY A 159 21.95 0.07 1.42
CA GLY A 159 22.37 0.21 2.80
C GLY A 159 21.25 0.69 3.73
N PRO A 160 21.29 0.32 5.02
CA PRO A 160 20.16 0.48 5.95
C PRO A 160 19.76 1.94 6.20
N ARG A 161 20.71 2.88 6.20
CA ARG A 161 20.44 4.31 6.45
C ARG A 161 19.69 4.94 5.27
N ALA A 162 20.20 4.78 4.05
CA ALA A 162 19.59 5.33 2.86
C ALA A 162 18.25 4.64 2.54
N TRP A 163 18.17 3.32 2.75
CA TRP A 163 16.91 2.58 2.63
C TRP A 163 15.84 3.12 3.59
N ARG A 164 16.18 3.34 4.86
CA ARG A 164 15.27 3.92 5.85
C ARG A 164 14.86 5.34 5.47
N ALA A 165 15.80 6.17 5.04
CA ALA A 165 15.52 7.54 4.60
C ALA A 165 14.53 7.55 3.42
N LEU A 166 14.82 6.77 2.37
CA LEU A 166 13.97 6.63 1.18
C LEU A 166 12.54 6.21 1.53
N HIS A 167 12.38 5.13 2.30
CA HIS A 167 11.06 4.60 2.64
C HIS A 167 10.30 5.52 3.61
N LEU A 168 11.00 6.32 4.42
CA LEU A 168 10.38 7.29 5.32
C LEU A 168 9.91 8.53 4.55
N THR A 169 10.81 9.17 3.80
CA THR A 169 10.51 10.40 3.05
C THR A 169 9.49 10.10 1.95
N GLY A 170 9.70 9.04 1.18
CA GLY A 170 8.76 8.58 0.16
C GLY A 170 7.40 8.22 0.74
N GLY A 171 7.36 7.56 1.90
CA GLY A 171 6.11 7.26 2.59
C GLY A 171 5.30 8.50 2.95
N TYR A 172 5.93 9.52 3.56
CA TYR A 172 5.24 10.78 3.89
C TYR A 172 4.89 11.61 2.66
N TYR A 173 5.74 11.61 1.63
CA TYR A 173 5.46 12.27 0.36
C TYR A 173 4.20 11.68 -0.29
N LEU A 174 4.13 10.36 -0.41
CA LEU A 174 2.99 9.66 -1.00
C LEU A 174 1.71 9.86 -0.18
N TRP A 175 1.81 9.84 1.15
CA TRP A 175 0.67 10.17 2.01
C TRP A 175 0.12 11.57 1.72
N LEU A 176 1.00 12.58 1.64
CA LEU A 176 0.60 13.95 1.35
C LEU A 176 0.02 14.07 -0.07
N GLN A 177 0.61 13.39 -1.04
CA GLN A 177 0.12 13.35 -2.41
C GLN A 177 -1.29 12.75 -2.49
N PHE A 178 -1.56 11.66 -1.78
CA PHE A 178 -2.90 11.09 -1.68
C PHE A 178 -3.88 12.06 -1.00
N MET A 179 -3.46 12.73 0.08
CA MET A 179 -4.28 13.71 0.78
C MET A 179 -4.71 14.85 -0.16
N VAL A 180 -3.76 15.42 -0.90
CA VAL A 180 -4.02 16.50 -1.87
C VAL A 180 -4.88 15.99 -3.03
N SER A 181 -4.54 14.83 -3.59
CA SER A 181 -5.25 14.26 -4.73
C SER A 181 -6.73 13.99 -4.42
N PHE A 182 -7.04 13.35 -3.30
CA PHE A 182 -8.42 13.10 -2.92
C PHE A 182 -9.09 14.36 -2.35
N GLY A 183 -8.37 15.19 -1.60
CA GLY A 183 -8.90 16.40 -0.96
C GLY A 183 -9.39 17.45 -1.95
N LYS A 184 -8.65 17.70 -3.02
CA LYS A 184 -9.04 18.65 -4.08
C LYS A 184 -10.37 18.30 -4.76
N ARG A 185 -10.81 17.03 -4.67
CA ARG A 185 -12.06 16.55 -5.28
C ARG A 185 -13.28 16.69 -4.35
N VAL A 186 -13.08 16.95 -3.07
CA VAL A 186 -14.16 17.04 -2.07
C VAL A 186 -15.17 18.15 -2.37
N PRO A 187 -14.77 19.39 -2.75
CA PRO A 187 -15.74 20.44 -3.03
C PRO A 187 -16.70 20.10 -4.19
N ALA A 188 -16.19 19.41 -5.22
CA ALA A 188 -16.99 18.98 -6.36
C ALA A 188 -17.79 17.69 -6.07
N MET A 189 -17.25 16.79 -5.25
CA MET A 189 -17.84 15.49 -4.92
C MET A 189 -17.59 15.16 -3.44
N PRO A 190 -18.48 15.55 -2.51
CA PRO A 190 -18.26 15.42 -1.07
C PRO A 190 -17.95 14.00 -0.59
N LEU A 191 -18.44 12.98 -1.30
CA LEU A 191 -18.13 11.57 -1.01
C LEU A 191 -16.63 11.25 -1.05
N TYR A 192 -15.79 12.06 -1.71
CA TYR A 192 -14.34 11.89 -1.69
C TYR A 192 -13.74 12.06 -0.29
N ALA A 193 -14.44 12.72 0.65
CA ALA A 193 -14.01 12.86 2.03
C ALA A 193 -13.83 11.49 2.73
N ALA A 194 -14.58 10.47 2.32
CA ALA A 194 -14.45 9.11 2.84
C ALA A 194 -13.04 8.53 2.62
N PHE A 195 -12.33 8.93 1.56
CA PHE A 195 -10.96 8.49 1.28
C PHE A 195 -9.90 9.24 2.10
N LEU A 196 -10.25 10.38 2.71
CA LEU A 196 -9.37 11.10 3.63
C LEU A 196 -9.35 10.43 5.01
N LEU A 197 -10.46 9.83 5.44
CA LEU A 197 -10.57 9.14 6.73
C LEU A 197 -9.46 8.10 6.97
N PRO A 198 -9.19 7.14 6.07
CA PRO A 198 -8.10 6.17 6.28
C PRO A 198 -6.71 6.82 6.27
N LEU A 199 -6.49 7.88 5.49
CA LEU A 199 -5.21 8.63 5.49
C LEU A 199 -4.99 9.34 6.83
N LEU A 200 -6.02 10.02 7.34
CA LEU A 200 -5.99 10.72 8.62
C LEU A 200 -5.84 9.72 9.78
N ALA A 201 -6.60 8.62 9.75
CA ALA A 201 -6.51 7.56 10.75
C ALA A 201 -5.10 6.97 10.82
N VAL A 202 -4.51 6.57 9.68
CA VAL A 202 -3.15 6.03 9.65
C VAL A 202 -2.12 7.06 10.12
N MET A 203 -2.29 8.35 9.77
CA MET A 203 -1.39 9.40 10.26
C MET A 203 -1.50 9.57 11.78
N ALA A 204 -2.71 9.67 12.32
CA ALA A 204 -2.96 9.79 13.76
C ALA A 204 -2.34 8.61 14.51
N LEU A 205 -2.55 7.37 14.04
CA LEU A 205 -1.96 6.17 14.63
C LEU A 205 -0.43 6.22 14.64
N ARG A 206 0.19 6.70 13.57
CA ARG A 206 1.65 6.86 13.52
C ARG A 206 2.13 7.92 14.50
N LEU A 207 1.46 9.07 14.59
CA LEU A 207 1.80 10.13 15.55
C LEU A 207 1.68 9.64 17.00
N ILE A 208 0.59 8.94 17.33
CA ILE A 208 0.37 8.33 18.65
C ILE A 208 1.45 7.29 18.96
N ALA A 209 1.76 6.39 18.02
CA ALA A 209 2.79 5.38 18.19
C ALA A 209 4.20 6.00 18.36
N MET A 210 4.47 7.15 17.73
CA MET A 210 5.72 7.90 17.92
C MET A 210 5.76 8.59 19.28
N ALA A 211 4.67 9.22 19.73
CA ALA A 211 4.57 9.85 21.05
C ALA A 211 4.64 8.83 22.21
N ALA A 212 4.04 7.66 22.04
CA ALA A 212 4.10 6.54 22.98
C ALA A 212 5.49 5.90 23.05
N HIS A 213 6.48 6.39 22.29
CA HIS A 213 7.88 6.06 22.47
C HIS A 213 8.51 7.16 23.34
N PRO A 214 8.66 6.95 24.66
CA PRO A 214 9.62 7.75 25.40
C PRO A 214 10.95 7.64 24.66
N ARG A 215 11.56 8.78 24.35
CA ARG A 215 13.01 8.84 24.09
C ARG A 215 13.70 8.49 25.41
N GLY A 216 13.72 7.20 25.73
CA GLY A 216 14.39 6.67 26.90
C GLY A 216 15.88 6.59 26.61
N ARG A 217 16.66 7.33 27.40
CA ARG A 217 18.11 7.47 27.41
C ARG A 217 18.69 8.57 26.50
N THR A 218 18.31 9.82 26.76
CA THR A 218 19.37 10.79 27.01
C THR A 218 20.34 10.17 28.01
N VAL A 219 21.60 10.14 27.61
CA VAL A 219 22.77 9.77 28.40
C VAL A 219 22.63 10.33 29.82
N ALA A 220 22.39 9.46 30.79
CA ALA A 220 22.50 9.77 32.20
C ALA A 220 23.50 8.78 32.81
N ALA A 221 24.66 9.33 33.17
CA ALA A 221 25.66 8.85 34.12
C ALA A 221 26.34 7.49 33.85
N ARG A 222 27.54 7.53 33.26
CA ARG A 222 28.83 7.49 33.98
C ARG A 222 29.98 7.74 33.01
#